data_AF-A0A1W1XX30-F1
#
_entry.id   AF-A0A1W1XX30-F1
#
_cell.length_a   1.000
_cell.length_b   1.000
_cell.length_c   1.000
_cell.angle_alpha   90.00
_cell.angle_beta   90.00
_cell.angle_gamma   90.00
#
_symmetry.space_group_name_H-M   'P 1'
#
loop_
_entity.id
_entity.type
_entity.pdbx_description
1 polymer ?
#
loop_
_entity_poly.entity_id
_entity_poly.type
_entity_poly.pdbx_seq_one_letter_code
_entity_poly.pdbx_strand_id
1 'polypeptide(L)'
;MENAPLALSGRIRPEDPRRIRAFREKTAGLDWAPSQAEQSLNTLFAAVDDLAEAEVLYYFRRRVTRAWISGITRFGAWLFGTVGLLLPLLPGGPGEFFEGWQHYGYVSLVTSASFLAANSLFGGTEGHIRFVSTQLELEKLITASRVGWCKYRSGQHETDAPLTEGFGIILAYATSLHAATIGETGRWGQTLLSELAAYQKSIKTNQSPS
;
A
#
# COMPACT_ATOMS: atom_id res chain seq x y z
N MET A 1 5.91 -0.82 40.30
CA MET A 1 6.51 -1.28 39.01
C MET A 1 6.43 -0.11 38.06
N GLU A 2 7.59 0.43 37.76
CA GLU A 2 7.84 1.66 37.01
C GLU A 2 7.53 1.42 35.53
N ASN A 3 6.52 2.12 34.99
CA ASN A 3 6.25 2.11 33.55
C ASN A 3 7.31 2.96 32.87
N ALA A 4 8.39 2.32 32.43
CA ALA A 4 9.37 2.96 31.56
C ALA A 4 8.65 3.48 30.29
N PRO A 5 8.87 4.74 29.87
CA PRO A 5 8.37 5.21 28.59
C PRO A 5 8.96 4.31 27.50
N LEU A 6 8.09 3.64 26.74
CA LEU A 6 8.49 2.88 25.57
C LEU A 6 9.20 3.84 24.62
N ALA A 7 10.53 3.82 24.63
CA ALA A 7 11.33 4.37 23.57
C ALA A 7 10.97 3.57 22.31
N LEU A 8 10.00 4.08 21.54
CA LEU A 8 9.51 3.49 20.30
C LEU A 8 10.57 3.68 19.19
N SER A 9 11.71 3.01 19.36
CA SER A 9 12.79 2.92 18.37
C SER A 9 12.43 2.02 17.18
N GLY A 10 11.25 1.42 17.17
CA GLY A 10 10.75 0.59 16.06
C GLY A 10 9.64 1.31 15.32
N ARG A 11 9.86 1.62 14.03
CA ARG A 11 8.82 2.13 13.10
C ARG A 11 7.58 1.24 13.17
N ILE A 12 6.53 1.71 13.86
CA ILE A 12 5.26 0.99 14.05
C ILE A 12 4.55 0.88 12.70
N ARG A 13 4.04 -0.31 12.36
CA ARG A 13 3.27 -0.52 11.12
C ARG A 13 1.87 0.09 11.29
N PRO A 14 1.22 0.62 10.24
CA PRO A 14 -0.14 1.16 10.33
C PRO A 14 -1.18 0.17 10.85
N GLU A 15 -0.97 -1.11 10.56
CA GLU A 15 -1.84 -2.22 10.97
C GLU A 15 -1.59 -2.67 12.42
N ASP A 16 -0.56 -2.13 13.09
CA ASP A 16 -0.23 -2.49 14.46
C ASP A 16 -1.15 -1.74 15.45
N PRO A 17 -1.93 -2.44 16.30
CA PRO A 17 -2.79 -1.81 17.30
C PRO A 17 -2.01 -0.95 18.31
N ARG A 18 -0.70 -1.14 18.45
CA ARG A 18 0.18 -0.29 19.26
C ARG A 18 0.20 1.16 18.79
N ARG A 19 -0.08 1.42 17.50
CA ARG A 19 -0.16 2.78 16.95
C ARG A 19 -1.29 3.58 17.60
N ILE A 20 -2.47 2.96 17.72
CA ILE A 20 -3.64 3.60 18.36
C ILE A 20 -3.36 3.82 19.84
N ARG A 21 -2.64 2.89 20.49
CA ARG A 21 -2.21 3.05 21.87
C ARG A 21 -1.25 4.23 22.03
N ALA A 22 -0.21 4.32 21.21
CA ALA A 22 0.75 5.42 21.24
C ALA A 22 0.08 6.79 20.98
N PHE A 23 -0.88 6.84 20.04
CA PHE A 23 -1.69 8.04 19.81
C PHE A 23 -2.54 8.41 21.02
N ARG A 24 -3.21 7.44 21.65
CA ARG A 24 -3.97 7.66 22.89
C ARG A 24 -3.09 8.13 24.04
N GLU A 25 -1.91 7.54 24.21
CA GLU A 25 -0.95 7.94 25.24
C GLU A 25 -0.48 9.38 25.03
N LYS A 26 -0.17 9.78 23.79
CA LYS A 26 0.20 11.16 23.45
C LYS A 26 -0.94 12.17 23.64
N THR A 27 -2.18 11.75 23.39
CA THR A 27 -3.36 12.64 23.51
C THR A 27 -3.98 12.64 24.90
N ALA A 28 -3.66 11.68 25.77
CA ALA A 28 -4.16 11.62 27.15
C ALA A 28 -3.60 12.75 28.05
N GLY A 29 -2.44 13.30 27.72
CA GLY A 29 -1.79 14.38 28.46
C GLY A 29 -2.14 15.79 27.99
N LEU A 30 -3.13 15.95 27.11
CA LEU A 30 -3.50 17.26 26.57
C LEU A 30 -4.23 18.10 27.62
N ASP A 31 -3.75 19.31 27.84
CA ASP A 31 -4.35 20.33 28.71
C ASP A 31 -4.83 21.52 27.88
N TRP A 32 -6.12 21.84 28.00
CA TRP A 32 -6.77 22.92 27.26
C TRP A 32 -6.88 24.21 28.07
N ALA A 33 -6.23 24.29 29.23
CA ALA A 33 -6.07 25.55 29.94
C ALA A 33 -5.37 26.60 29.03
N PRO A 34 -5.74 27.90 29.10
CA PRO A 34 -5.21 28.93 28.20
C PRO A 34 -3.67 28.99 28.13
N SER A 35 -3.00 28.67 29.23
CA SER A 35 -1.52 28.63 29.32
C SER A 35 -0.86 27.41 28.66
N GLN A 36 -1.62 26.35 28.37
CA GLN A 36 -1.13 25.06 27.85
C GLN A 36 -1.76 24.67 26.51
N ALA A 37 -2.83 25.35 26.10
CA ALA A 37 -3.63 24.99 24.94
C ALA A 37 -2.82 25.01 23.61
N GLU A 38 -1.87 25.92 23.46
CA GLU A 38 -0.96 25.95 22.29
C GLU A 38 -0.02 24.73 22.27
N GLN A 39 0.52 24.35 23.43
CA GLN A 39 1.37 23.16 23.55
C GLN A 39 0.57 21.87 23.28
N SER A 40 -0.68 21.82 23.74
CA SER A 40 -1.61 20.72 23.45
C SER A 40 -1.94 20.62 21.96
N LEU A 41 -2.19 21.74 21.29
CA LEU A 41 -2.39 21.78 19.84
C LEU A 41 -1.16 21.26 19.08
N ASN A 42 0.04 21.71 19.44
CA ASN A 42 1.29 21.22 18.82
C ASN A 42 1.47 19.71 19.04
N THR A 43 1.19 19.23 20.24
CA THR A 43 1.27 17.80 20.58
C THR A 43 0.27 16.98 19.76
N LEU A 44 -0.95 17.49 19.61
CA LEU A 44 -1.99 16.85 18.81
C LEU A 44 -1.63 16.83 17.32
N PHE A 45 -1.13 17.94 16.77
CA PHE A 45 -0.64 17.99 15.38
C PHE A 45 0.47 16.97 15.15
N ALA A 46 1.48 16.93 16.03
CA ALA A 46 2.59 15.98 15.94
C ALA A 46 2.11 14.52 16.03
N ALA A 47 1.14 14.23 16.90
CA ALA A 47 0.56 12.89 17.01
C ALA A 47 -0.16 12.46 15.72
N VAL A 48 -0.87 13.36 15.04
CA VAL A 48 -1.49 13.09 13.73
C VAL A 48 -0.44 12.94 12.63
N ASP A 49 0.62 13.76 12.67
CA ASP A 49 1.70 13.72 11.68
C ASP A 49 2.50 12.40 11.75
N ASP A 50 2.75 11.88 12.96
CA ASP A 50 3.34 10.56 13.16
C ASP A 50 2.49 9.43 12.55
N LEU A 51 1.16 9.54 12.66
CA LEU A 51 0.24 8.57 12.04
C LEU A 51 0.34 8.62 10.52
N ALA A 52 0.40 9.83 9.95
CA ALA A 52 0.51 10.04 8.51
C ALA A 52 1.84 9.53 7.94
N GLU A 53 2.96 9.79 8.63
CA GLU A 53 4.27 9.28 8.22
C GLU A 53 4.32 7.74 8.27
N ALA A 54 3.70 7.13 9.28
CA ALA A 54 3.57 5.67 9.34
C ALA A 54 2.79 5.10 8.15
N GLU A 55 1.71 5.76 7.71
CA GLU A 55 0.96 5.37 6.51
C GLU A 55 1.84 5.46 5.26
N VAL A 56 2.53 6.59 5.02
CA VAL A 56 3.42 6.74 3.86
C VAL A 56 4.48 5.64 3.82
N LEU A 57 5.11 5.35 4.96
CA LEU A 57 6.13 4.29 5.04
C LEU A 57 5.57 2.91 4.72
N TYR A 58 4.32 2.64 5.08
CA TYR A 58 3.66 1.38 4.72
C TYR A 58 3.41 1.28 3.21
N TYR A 59 2.85 2.33 2.60
CA TYR A 59 2.62 2.40 1.16
C TYR A 59 3.94 2.28 0.38
N PHE A 60 5.01 2.94 0.86
CA PHE A 60 6.35 2.83 0.32
C PHE A 60 6.88 1.38 0.35
N ARG A 61 6.79 0.68 1.49
CA ARG A 61 7.28 -0.72 1.59
C ARG A 61 6.48 -1.67 0.71
N ARG A 62 5.16 -1.49 0.64
CA ARG A 62 4.26 -2.33 -0.15
C ARG A 62 4.53 -2.18 -1.65
N ARG A 63 4.83 -0.96 -2.12
CA ARG A 63 5.21 -0.70 -3.53
C ARG A 63 6.45 -1.48 -3.95
N VAL A 64 7.48 -1.53 -3.10
CA VAL A 64 8.76 -2.19 -3.38
C VAL A 64 8.57 -3.70 -3.44
N THR A 65 7.84 -4.25 -2.47
CA THR A 65 7.56 -5.69 -2.40
C THR A 65 6.78 -6.16 -3.63
N ARG A 66 5.76 -5.40 -4.07
CA ARG A 66 4.98 -5.76 -5.26
C ARG A 66 5.74 -5.56 -6.56
N ALA A 67 6.57 -4.53 -6.69
CA ALA A 67 7.45 -4.37 -7.84
C ALA A 67 8.40 -5.57 -7.99
N TRP A 68 8.93 -6.07 -6.87
CA TRP A 68 9.80 -7.25 -6.85
C TRP A 68 9.04 -8.54 -7.24
N ILE A 69 7.85 -8.77 -6.68
CA ILE A 69 7.00 -9.94 -7.04
C ILE A 69 6.61 -9.90 -8.53
N SER A 70 6.23 -8.73 -9.04
CA SER A 70 5.93 -8.53 -10.46
C SER A 70 7.14 -8.82 -11.34
N GLY A 71 8.33 -8.38 -10.92
CA GLY A 71 9.59 -8.68 -11.59
C GLY A 71 9.87 -10.18 -11.68
N ILE A 72 9.75 -10.91 -10.56
CA ILE A 72 10.01 -12.36 -10.50
C ILE A 72 8.99 -13.14 -11.34
N THR A 73 7.70 -12.81 -11.21
CA THR A 73 6.64 -13.52 -11.96
C THR A 73 6.77 -13.31 -13.46
N ARG A 74 7.15 -12.10 -13.91
CA ARG A 74 7.45 -11.83 -15.33
C ARG A 74 8.70 -12.57 -15.81
N PHE A 75 9.77 -12.59 -15.01
CA PHE A 75 10.97 -13.32 -15.35
C PHE A 75 10.71 -14.83 -15.44
N GLY A 76 9.96 -15.39 -14.49
CA GLY A 76 9.50 -16.78 -14.52
C GLY A 76 8.64 -17.07 -15.75
N ALA A 77 7.65 -16.23 -16.04
CA ALA A 77 6.82 -16.37 -17.24
C ALA A 77 7.65 -16.37 -18.53
N TRP A 78 8.66 -15.48 -18.64
CA TRP A 78 9.54 -15.44 -19.80
C TRP A 78 10.43 -16.69 -19.92
N LEU A 79 11.01 -17.13 -18.80
CA LEU A 79 11.86 -18.32 -18.76
C LEU A 79 11.06 -19.59 -19.14
N PHE A 80 9.96 -19.84 -18.44
CA PHE A 80 9.11 -21.01 -18.69
C PHE A 80 8.37 -20.92 -20.03
N GLY A 81 8.03 -19.72 -20.48
CA GLY A 81 7.41 -19.51 -21.80
C GLY A 81 8.38 -19.82 -22.93
N THR A 82 9.63 -19.38 -22.81
CA THR A 82 10.68 -19.66 -23.80
C THR A 82 11.00 -21.15 -23.84
N VAL A 83 11.20 -21.79 -22.67
CA VAL A 83 11.42 -23.24 -22.59
C VAL A 83 10.20 -23.99 -23.13
N GLY A 84 8.99 -23.62 -22.72
CA GLY A 84 7.76 -24.29 -23.14
C GLY A 84 7.48 -24.17 -24.64
N LEU A 85 7.91 -23.08 -25.29
CA LEU A 85 7.77 -22.91 -26.74
C LEU A 85 8.85 -23.67 -27.51
N LEU A 86 10.09 -23.66 -27.04
CA LEU A 86 11.24 -24.22 -27.78
C LEU A 86 11.40 -25.73 -27.59
N LEU A 87 11.11 -26.26 -26.40
CA LEU A 87 11.32 -27.69 -26.08
C LEU A 87 10.48 -28.64 -26.96
N PRO A 88 9.20 -28.34 -27.28
CA PRO A 88 8.40 -29.15 -28.20
C PRO A 88 8.87 -29.09 -29.66
N LEU A 89 9.64 -28.06 -30.04
CA LEU A 89 10.11 -27.84 -31.42
C LEU A 89 11.47 -28.52 -31.68
N LEU A 90 12.14 -29.02 -30.64
CA LEU A 90 13.38 -29.78 -30.83
C LEU A 90 13.04 -31.08 -31.56
N PRO A 91 13.63 -31.34 -32.75
CA PRO A 91 13.47 -32.62 -33.41
C PRO A 91 13.97 -33.71 -32.46
N GLY A 92 13.31 -34.87 -32.46
CA GLY A 92 13.83 -36.06 -31.78
C GLY A 92 15.17 -36.41 -32.40
N GLY A 93 16.24 -35.85 -31.85
CA GLY A 93 17.60 -36.05 -32.33
C GLY A 93 18.04 -37.49 -32.08
N PRO A 94 18.97 -38.02 -32.89
CA PRO A 94 19.48 -39.37 -32.70
C PRO A 94 20.34 -39.42 -31.42
N GLY A 95 19.71 -39.78 -30.32
CA GLY A 95 20.30 -39.91 -29.00
C GLY A 95 19.19 -39.83 -27.94
N GLU A 96 19.03 -40.89 -27.16
CA GLU A 96 18.02 -41.09 -26.10
C GLU A 96 17.92 -39.95 -25.07
N PHE A 97 18.83 -38.98 -25.11
CA PHE A 97 18.95 -37.87 -24.16
C PHE A 97 17.75 -36.92 -24.12
N PHE A 98 17.04 -36.74 -25.25
CA PHE A 98 15.90 -35.81 -25.38
C PHE A 98 14.57 -36.53 -25.59
N GLU A 99 14.57 -37.86 -25.60
CA GLU A 99 13.35 -38.65 -25.74
C GLU A 99 12.45 -38.45 -24.50
N GLY A 100 11.19 -38.07 -24.71
CA GLY A 100 10.23 -37.78 -23.63
C GLY A 100 10.27 -36.35 -23.05
N TRP A 101 11.22 -35.49 -23.45
CA TRP A 101 11.31 -34.12 -22.94
C TRP A 101 10.18 -33.20 -23.46
N GLN A 102 9.55 -33.59 -24.57
CA GLN A 102 8.46 -32.87 -25.22
C GLN A 102 7.26 -32.62 -24.29
N HIS A 103 6.96 -33.56 -23.38
CA HIS A 103 5.86 -33.41 -22.42
C HIS A 103 6.12 -32.31 -21.39
N TYR A 104 7.38 -32.09 -21.01
CA TYR A 104 7.76 -31.00 -20.10
C TYR A 104 7.64 -29.61 -20.75
N GLY A 105 7.64 -29.54 -22.08
CA GLY A 105 7.37 -28.29 -22.81
C GLY A 105 5.95 -27.78 -22.56
N TYR A 106 4.93 -28.65 -22.67
CA TYR A 106 3.54 -28.28 -22.38
C TYR A 106 3.34 -27.91 -20.90
N VAL A 107 3.98 -28.64 -19.98
CA VAL A 107 3.96 -28.30 -18.54
C VAL A 107 4.58 -26.92 -18.30
N SER A 108 5.65 -26.58 -19.00
CA SER A 108 6.32 -25.28 -18.92
C SER A 108 5.43 -24.15 -19.47
N LEU A 109 4.67 -24.39 -20.55
CA LEU A 109 3.69 -23.42 -21.07
C LEU A 109 2.55 -23.16 -20.07
N VAL A 110 1.97 -24.20 -19.50
CA VAL A 110 0.92 -24.07 -18.47
C VAL A 110 1.45 -23.31 -17.24
N THR A 111 2.70 -23.59 -16.86
CA THR A 111 3.38 -22.90 -15.75
C THR A 111 3.59 -21.41 -16.06
N SER A 112 4.03 -21.08 -17.28
CA SER A 112 4.18 -19.68 -17.74
C SER A 112 2.84 -18.92 -17.73
N ALA A 113 1.78 -19.54 -18.28
CA ALA A 113 0.43 -18.97 -18.26
C ALA A 113 -0.07 -18.75 -16.83
N SER A 114 0.24 -19.68 -15.90
CA SER A 114 -0.09 -19.55 -14.48
C SER A 114 0.64 -18.38 -13.82
N PHE A 115 1.92 -18.15 -14.15
CA PHE A 115 2.67 -17.00 -13.65
C PHE A 115 2.12 -15.66 -14.18
N LEU A 116 1.70 -15.60 -15.45
CA LEU A 116 1.06 -14.41 -16.02
C LEU A 116 -0.30 -14.14 -15.39
N ALA A 117 -1.12 -15.17 -15.22
CA ALA A 117 -2.40 -15.09 -14.55
C ALA A 117 -2.24 -14.64 -13.09
N ALA A 118 -1.27 -15.20 -12.36
CA ALA A 118 -0.93 -14.76 -11.01
C ALA A 118 -0.48 -13.30 -10.98
N ASN A 119 0.40 -12.86 -11.90
CA ASN A 119 0.84 -11.48 -11.96
C ASN A 119 -0.32 -10.49 -12.24
N SER A 120 -1.28 -10.90 -13.06
CA SER A 120 -2.53 -10.15 -13.32
C SER A 120 -3.42 -10.12 -12.07
N LEU A 121 -3.74 -11.27 -11.47
CA LEU A 121 -4.58 -11.40 -10.26
C LEU A 121 -4.02 -10.66 -9.05
N PHE A 122 -2.70 -10.70 -8.85
CA PHE A 122 -2.05 -9.97 -7.76
C PHE A 122 -1.84 -8.47 -8.09
N GLY A 123 -2.25 -8.02 -9.27
CA GLY A 123 -2.17 -6.64 -9.70
C GLY A 123 -0.74 -6.13 -9.67
N GLY A 124 0.21 -6.87 -10.28
CA GLY A 124 1.63 -6.52 -10.24
C GLY A 124 1.90 -5.11 -10.76
N THR A 125 1.25 -4.72 -11.87
CA THR A 125 1.39 -3.38 -12.46
C THR A 125 0.35 -2.39 -11.92
N GLU A 126 -0.92 -2.79 -11.88
CA GLU A 126 -2.02 -1.91 -11.44
C GLU A 126 -1.95 -1.61 -9.95
N GLY A 127 -1.64 -2.63 -9.13
CA GLY A 127 -1.39 -2.45 -7.71
C GLY A 127 -0.18 -1.56 -7.46
N HIS A 128 0.91 -1.69 -8.22
CA HIS A 128 2.07 -0.80 -8.09
C HIS A 128 1.70 0.67 -8.35
N ILE A 129 1.03 0.96 -9.46
CA ILE A 129 0.55 2.31 -9.80
C ILE A 129 -0.35 2.84 -8.69
N ARG A 130 -1.23 2.00 -8.15
CA ARG A 130 -2.16 2.38 -7.10
C ARG A 130 -1.47 2.70 -5.77
N PHE A 131 -0.52 1.87 -5.32
CA PHE A 131 0.29 2.18 -4.11
C PHE A 131 1.13 3.44 -4.30
N VAL A 132 1.67 3.69 -5.50
CA VAL A 132 2.41 4.92 -5.83
C VAL A 132 1.49 6.14 -5.82
N SER A 133 0.30 6.05 -6.42
CA SER A 133 -0.68 7.13 -6.43
C SER A 133 -1.11 7.50 -5.00
N THR A 134 -1.45 6.51 -4.19
CA THR A 134 -1.87 6.73 -2.80
C THR A 134 -0.71 7.26 -1.96
N GLN A 135 0.52 6.81 -2.18
CA GLN A 135 1.70 7.39 -1.53
C GLN A 135 1.87 8.88 -1.87
N LEU A 136 1.83 9.25 -3.16
CA LEU A 136 1.98 10.64 -3.60
C LEU A 136 0.85 11.54 -3.07
N GLU A 137 -0.37 11.00 -3.00
CA GLU A 137 -1.51 11.68 -2.41
C GLU A 137 -1.29 11.96 -0.91
N LEU A 138 -0.79 10.97 -0.16
CA LEU A 138 -0.44 11.12 1.25
C LEU A 138 0.72 12.10 1.46
N GLU A 139 1.78 12.05 0.64
CA GLU A 139 2.91 12.99 0.71
C GLU A 139 2.49 14.42 0.43
N LYS A 140 1.61 14.62 -0.57
CA LYS A 140 1.00 15.92 -0.86
C LYS A 140 0.18 16.41 0.32
N LEU A 141 -0.64 15.54 0.92
CA LEU A 141 -1.45 15.87 2.09
C LEU A 141 -0.58 16.29 3.28
N ILE A 142 0.44 15.49 3.63
CA ILE A 142 1.39 15.80 4.72
C ILE A 142 2.05 17.16 4.48
N THR A 143 2.55 17.39 3.25
CA THR A 143 3.22 18.65 2.90
C THR A 143 2.28 19.84 3.04
N ALA A 144 1.05 19.73 2.51
CA ALA A 144 0.04 20.77 2.61
C ALA A 144 -0.35 21.07 4.06
N SER A 145 -0.54 20.03 4.88
CA SER A 145 -0.87 20.17 6.31
C SER A 145 0.26 20.81 7.11
N ARG A 146 1.52 20.41 6.87
CA ARG A 146 2.70 21.01 7.52
C ARG A 146 2.89 22.47 7.14
N VAL A 147 2.72 22.82 5.87
CA VAL A 147 2.76 24.22 5.40
C VAL A 147 1.61 25.03 6.00
N GLY A 148 0.39 24.48 6.02
CA GLY A 148 -0.77 25.10 6.65
C GLY A 148 -0.56 25.35 8.14
N TRP A 149 0.05 24.39 8.84
CA TRP A 149 0.42 24.51 10.26
C TRP A 149 1.45 25.61 10.49
N CYS A 150 2.53 25.65 9.70
CA CYS A 150 3.53 26.71 9.78
C CYS A 150 2.91 28.09 9.54
N LYS A 151 2.01 28.21 8.55
CA LYS A 151 1.26 29.44 8.28
C LYS A 151 0.42 29.85 9.49
N TYR A 152 -0.36 28.93 10.05
CA TYR A 152 -1.15 29.16 11.26
C TYR A 152 -0.27 29.66 12.41
N ARG A 153 0.86 29.01 12.69
CA ARG A 153 1.77 29.45 13.77
C ARG A 153 2.46 30.79 13.52
N SER A 154 2.66 31.17 12.26
CA SER A 154 3.28 32.45 11.91
C SER A 154 2.31 33.64 11.99
N GLY A 155 1.00 33.39 12.09
CA GLY A 155 0.00 34.43 12.27
C GLY A 155 0.09 35.07 13.65
N GLN A 156 -0.07 36.40 13.70
CA GLN A 156 -0.31 37.09 14.97
C GLN A 156 -1.74 36.80 15.41
N HIS A 157 -1.89 36.16 16.57
CA HIS A 157 -3.20 35.79 17.11
C HIS A 157 -3.47 36.57 18.40
N GLU A 158 -4.36 37.55 18.34
CA GLU A 158 -4.66 38.47 19.46
C GLU A 158 -5.86 38.03 20.32
N THR A 159 -6.43 36.82 20.14
CA THR A 159 -7.68 36.40 20.83
C THR A 159 -7.79 34.87 21.00
N ASP A 160 -8.90 34.31 21.52
CA ASP A 160 -9.14 32.85 21.65
C ASP A 160 -9.56 32.14 20.34
N ALA A 161 -9.97 32.89 19.30
CA ALA A 161 -10.25 32.40 17.94
C ALA A 161 -9.18 31.46 17.30
N PRO A 162 -7.87 31.67 17.46
CA PRO A 162 -6.80 30.76 17.03
C PRO A 162 -6.96 29.30 17.43
N LEU A 163 -7.43 29.00 18.65
CA LEU A 163 -7.49 27.61 19.12
C LEU A 163 -8.45 26.76 18.27
N THR A 164 -9.57 27.35 17.86
CA THR A 164 -10.57 26.70 17.01
C THR A 164 -10.03 26.52 15.58
N GLU A 165 -9.32 27.52 15.06
CA GLU A 165 -8.70 27.45 13.73
C GLU A 165 -7.60 26.37 13.69
N GLY A 166 -6.70 26.36 14.68
CA GLY A 166 -5.63 25.37 14.80
C GLY A 166 -6.17 23.95 14.92
N PHE A 167 -7.20 23.74 15.76
CA PHE A 167 -7.87 22.46 15.86
C PHE A 167 -8.55 22.06 14.54
N GLY A 168 -9.17 23.01 13.83
CA GLY A 168 -9.78 22.80 12.52
C GLY A 168 -8.80 22.28 11.47
N ILE A 169 -7.58 22.83 11.43
CA ILE A 169 -6.50 22.34 10.55
C ILE A 169 -6.14 20.88 10.87
N ILE A 170 -5.99 20.55 12.15
CA ILE A 170 -5.64 19.19 12.59
C ILE A 170 -6.77 18.20 12.25
N LEU A 171 -8.03 18.58 12.48
CA LEU A 171 -9.19 17.74 12.18
C LEU A 171 -9.32 17.49 10.67
N ALA A 172 -9.12 18.53 9.85
CA ALA A 172 -9.13 18.41 8.39
C ALA A 172 -8.02 17.48 7.90
N TYR A 173 -6.81 17.58 8.49
CA TYR A 173 -5.70 16.70 8.19
C TYR A 173 -6.02 15.23 8.53
N ALA A 174 -6.48 14.96 9.76
CA ALA A 174 -6.83 13.61 10.19
C ALA A 174 -7.95 12.99 9.35
N THR A 175 -8.98 13.77 9.00
CA THR A 175 -10.10 13.32 8.16
C THR A 175 -9.64 12.99 6.75
N SER A 176 -8.83 13.86 6.14
CA SER A 176 -8.30 13.64 4.78
C SER A 176 -7.35 12.44 4.73
N LEU A 177 -6.54 12.26 5.78
CA LEU A 177 -5.66 11.11 5.94
C LEU A 177 -6.48 9.81 5.96
N HIS A 178 -7.54 9.77 6.77
CA HIS A 178 -8.41 8.61 6.87
C HIS A 178 -9.14 8.31 5.56
N ALA A 179 -9.63 9.36 4.87
CA ALA A 179 -10.30 9.23 3.59
C ALA A 179 -9.38 8.65 2.50
N ALA A 180 -8.13 9.12 2.41
CA ALA A 180 -7.14 8.58 1.46
C ALA A 180 -6.88 7.09 1.70
N THR A 181 -6.73 6.68 2.96
CA THR A 181 -6.48 5.28 3.33
C THR A 181 -7.68 4.37 3.07
N ILE A 182 -8.91 4.81 3.36
CA ILE A 182 -10.13 4.03 3.06
C ILE A 182 -10.39 3.95 1.56
N GLY A 183 -10.25 5.08 0.85
CA GLY A 183 -10.49 5.15 -0.60
C GLY A 183 -9.61 4.19 -1.39
N GLU A 184 -8.39 3.94 -0.94
CA GLU A 184 -7.52 2.91 -1.48
C GLU A 184 -8.04 1.49 -1.28
N THR A 185 -8.47 1.16 -0.06
CA THR A 185 -8.98 -0.18 0.28
C THR A 185 -10.27 -0.48 -0.50
N GLY A 186 -11.14 0.51 -0.65
CA GLY A 186 -12.36 0.42 -1.46
C GLY A 186 -12.07 0.19 -2.95
N ARG A 187 -11.15 0.97 -3.54
CA ARG A 187 -10.73 0.80 -4.94
C ARG A 187 -10.15 -0.60 -5.20
N TRP A 188 -9.37 -1.15 -4.27
CA TRP A 188 -8.86 -2.52 -4.41
C TRP A 188 -9.94 -3.59 -4.41
N GLY A 189 -10.92 -3.48 -3.51
CA GLY A 189 -12.04 -4.43 -3.46
C GLY A 189 -12.80 -4.47 -4.78
N GLN A 190 -13.03 -3.31 -5.39
CA GLN A 190 -13.71 -3.21 -6.69
C GLN A 190 -12.90 -3.82 -7.83
N THR A 191 -11.60 -3.50 -7.97
CA THR A 191 -10.73 -4.11 -8.99
C THR A 191 -10.67 -5.63 -8.84
N LEU A 192 -10.55 -6.14 -7.61
CA LEU A 192 -10.51 -7.58 -7.36
C LEU A 192 -11.81 -8.26 -7.81
N LEU A 193 -12.96 -7.67 -7.50
CA LEU A 193 -14.27 -8.20 -7.89
C LEU A 193 -14.47 -8.16 -9.42
N SER A 194 -14.00 -7.11 -10.11
CA SER A 194 -14.09 -7.04 -11.58
C SER A 194 -13.20 -8.07 -12.27
N GLU A 195 -11.98 -8.28 -11.77
CA GLU A 195 -11.07 -9.31 -12.27
C GLU A 195 -11.65 -10.71 -12.07
N LEU A 196 -12.17 -11.01 -10.87
CA LEU A 196 -12.82 -12.30 -10.59
C LEU A 196 -14.03 -12.55 -11.50
N ALA A 197 -14.83 -11.52 -11.78
CA ALA A 197 -15.96 -11.62 -12.71
C ALA A 197 -15.52 -11.90 -14.16
N ALA A 198 -14.41 -11.29 -14.60
CA ALA A 198 -13.83 -11.55 -15.92
C ALA A 198 -13.31 -13.00 -16.04
N TYR A 199 -12.64 -13.52 -15.00
CA TYR A 199 -12.21 -14.92 -14.93
C TYR A 199 -13.40 -15.89 -14.94
N GLN A 200 -14.47 -15.60 -14.21
CA GLN A 200 -15.67 -16.44 -14.23
C GLN A 200 -16.30 -16.50 -15.63
N LYS A 201 -16.28 -15.38 -16.37
CA LYS A 201 -16.81 -15.31 -17.74
C LYS A 201 -15.96 -16.13 -18.71
N SER A 202 -14.63 -16.06 -18.62
CA SER A 202 -13.74 -16.82 -19.51
C SER A 202 -13.85 -18.34 -19.32
N ILE A 203 -14.05 -18.80 -18.08
CA ILE A 203 -14.30 -20.23 -17.78
C ILE A 203 -15.60 -20.71 -18.43
N LYS A 204 -16.69 -19.93 -18.35
CA LYS A 204 -17.98 -20.28 -18.95
C LYS A 204 -17.92 -20.34 -20.48
N THR A 205 -17.23 -19.38 -21.10
CA THR A 205 -17.04 -19.36 -22.56
C THR A 205 -16.22 -20.57 -23.04
N ASN A 206 -15.18 -20.96 -22.31
CA ASN A 206 -14.35 -22.12 -22.68
C ASN A 206 -15.01 -23.48 -22.37
N GLN A 207 -16.02 -23.52 -21.50
CA GLN A 207 -16.85 -24.71 -21.23
C GLN A 207 -18.01 -24.88 -22.21
N SER A 208 -18.17 -23.96 -23.17
CA SER A 208 -19.18 -24.04 -24.22
C SER A 208 -18.49 -24.29 -25.58
N PRO A 209 -17.96 -25.50 -25.85
CA PRO A 209 -17.49 -25.84 -27.17
C PRO A 209 -18.71 -26.06 -28.09
N SER A 210 -18.76 -25.29 -29.17
CA SER A 210 -19.47 -25.65 -30.40
C SER A 210 -18.45 -26.23 -31.37
#